data_AF-A0A9P4GYW3-F1
#
_entry.id   AF-A0A9P4GYW3-F1
#
_cell.length_a   1.000
_cell.length_b   1.000
_cell.length_c   1.000
_cell.angle_alpha   90.00
_cell.angle_beta   90.00
_cell.angle_gamma   90.00
#
_symmetry.space_group_name_H-M   'P 1'
#
loop_
_entity.id
_entity.type
_entity.pdbx_description
1 polymer ?
#
loop_
_entity_poly.entity_id
_entity_poly.type
_entity_poly.pdbx_seq_one_letter_code
_entity_poly.pdbx_strand_id
1 'polypeptide(L)' 'EIRWINGDDNPADAFTKASPNHALESFIDSNELTVRVDGWVQRPTGPDV' A
#
# COMPACT_ATOMS: atom_id res chain seq x y z
N GLU A 1 -11.81 10.67 3.89
CA GLU A 1 -11.07 10.17 2.72
C GLU A 1 -10.14 9.06 3.20
N ILE A 2 -10.15 7.91 2.54
CA ILE A 2 -9.23 6.80 2.84
C ILE A 2 -8.23 6.74 1.70
N ARG A 3 -6.95 6.71 2.06
CA ARG A 3 -5.82 6.60 1.13
C ARG A 3 -5.11 5.27 1.41
N TRP A 4 -4.95 4.46 0.38
CA TRP A 4 -4.32 3.14 0.47
C TRP A 4 -2.86 3.25 0.08
N ILE A 5 -2.00 2.43 0.67
CA ILE A 5 -0.62 2.28 0.19
C ILE A 5 -0.65 1.30 -0.97
N ASN A 6 0.04 1.61 -2.05
CA ASN A 6 0.22 0.69 -3.17
C ASN A 6 0.82 -0.63 -2.66
N GLY A 7 0.31 -1.77 -3.13
CA GLY A 7 0.71 -3.08 -2.62
C GLY A 7 2.22 -3.35 -2.71
N ASP A 8 2.87 -2.87 -3.76
CA ASP A 8 4.32 -3.07 -3.96
C ASP A 8 5.17 -2.28 -2.95
N ASP A 9 4.60 -1.21 -2.40
CA ASP A 9 5.25 -0.30 -1.45
C ASP A 9 4.75 -0.51 -0.01
N ASN A 10 3.94 -1.54 0.24
CA ASN A 10 3.36 -1.81 1.55
C ASN A 10 4.28 -2.75 2.37
N PRO A 11 4.99 -2.26 3.40
CA PRO A 11 5.88 -3.11 4.19
C PRO A 11 5.12 -4.22 4.96
N ALA A 12 3.83 -4.00 5.29
CA ALA A 12 3.00 -5.02 5.94
C ALA A 12 2.73 -6.22 5.02
N ASP A 13 2.65 -5.98 3.71
CA ASP A 13 2.46 -7.02 2.70
C ASP A 13 3.69 -7.94 2.64
N ALA A 14 4.90 -7.39 2.75
CA ALA A 14 6.13 -8.18 2.81
C ALA A 14 6.22 -9.12 4.03
N PHE A 15 5.63 -8.75 5.17
CA PHE A 15 5.59 -9.64 6.33
C PHE A 15 4.63 -10.82 6.17
N THR A 16 3.68 -10.73 5.25
CA THR A 16 2.61 -11.74 5.07
C THR A 16 2.74 -12.54 3.78
N LYS A 17 3.55 -12.08 2.82
CA LYS A 17 3.89 -12.80 1.58
C LYS A 17 5.18 -13.62 1.73
N ALA A 18 5.31 -14.61 0.86
CA ALA A 18 6.50 -15.47 0.81
C ALA A 18 7.74 -14.76 0.23
N SER A 19 7.54 -13.68 -0.53
CA SER A 19 8.63 -12.88 -1.13
C SER A 19 8.72 -11.50 -0.46
N PRO A 20 9.93 -11.03 -0.10
CA PRO A 20 10.12 -9.67 0.39
C PRO A 20 9.79 -8.65 -0.70
N ASN A 21 9.44 -7.42 -0.31
CA ASN A 21 9.29 -6.29 -1.24
C ASN A 21 10.39 -5.25 -1.00
N HIS A 22 10.60 -4.41 -2.01
CA HIS A 22 11.59 -3.33 -1.98
C HIS A 22 11.37 -2.34 -0.82
N ALA A 23 10.11 -2.21 -0.38
CA ALA A 23 9.72 -1.39 0.75
C ALA A 23 10.31 -1.91 2.08
N LEU A 24 10.26 -3.23 2.29
CA LEU A 24 10.87 -3.88 3.45
C LEU A 24 12.41 -3.83 3.39
N GLU A 25 12.99 -4.05 2.22
CA GLU A 25 14.45 -3.94 2.01
C GLU A 25 14.96 -2.54 2.37
N SER A 26 14.35 -1.50 1.80
CA SER A 26 14.70 -0.10 2.10
C SER A 26 14.56 0.22 3.60
N PHE A 27 13.49 -0.26 4.24
CA PHE A 27 13.27 -0.04 5.66
C PHE A 27 14.36 -0.69 6.54
N ILE A 28 14.84 -1.89 6.18
CA ILE A 28 15.93 -2.55 6.91
C ILE A 28 17.25 -1.79 6.73
N ASP A 29 17.54 -1.35 5.51
CA ASP A 29 18.84 -0.76 5.17
C ASP A 29 19.00 0.68 5.66
N SER A 30 17.95 1.50 5.57
CA SER A 30 18.02 2.94 5.89
C SER A 30 17.11 3.37 7.05
N ASN A 31 16.24 2.49 7.55
CA ASN A 31 15.16 2.86 8.47
C ASN A 31 14.24 3.96 7.91
N GLU A 32 14.17 4.06 6.58
CA GLU A 32 13.30 4.99 5.86
C GLU A 32 12.38 4.22 4.90
N LEU A 33 11.21 4.80 4.64
CA LEU A 33 10.20 4.20 3.77
C LEU A 33 9.56 5.28 2.91
N THR A 34 9.65 5.12 1.60
CA THR A 34 8.88 5.91 0.63
C THR A 34 7.72 5.07 0.12
N VAL A 35 6.49 5.54 0.32
CA VAL A 35 5.28 4.81 -0.10
C VAL A 35 4.52 5.59 -1.18
N ARG A 36 4.12 4.90 -2.24
CA ARG A 36 3.09 5.41 -3.17
C ARG A 36 1.71 5.23 -2.57
N VAL A 37 0.92 6.28 -2.68
CA VAL A 37 -0.43 6.32 -2.13
C VAL A 37 -1.42 6.23 -3.29
N ASP A 38 -2.25 5.18 -3.26
CA ASP A 38 -3.36 5.00 -4.18
C ASP A 38 -4.68 5.43 -3.51
N GLY A 39 -5.41 6.32 -4.18
CA GLY A 39 -6.76 6.71 -3.76
C GLY A 39 -7.79 5.73 -4.31
N TRP A 40 -8.54 5.05 -3.44
CA TRP A 40 -9.71 4.30 -3.87
C TRP A 40 -10.97 5.13 -3.63
N VAL A 41 -11.77 5.32 -4.68
CA VAL A 41 -13.08 5.96 -4.60
C VAL A 41 -14.15 4.89 -4.75
N GLN A 42 -14.92 4.66 -3.68
CA GLN A 42 -16.16 3.91 -3.80
C GLN A 42 -17.14 4.75 -4.61
N ARG A 43 -17.32 4.41 -5.89
CA ARG A 43 -18.41 5.01 -6.68
C ARG A 43 -19.69 4.25 -6.36
N PRO A 44 -20.79 4.92 -5.98
CA PRO A 44 -22.08 4.26 -5.87
C PRO A 44 -22.43 3.60 -7.22
N THR A 45 -22.68 2.31 -7.21
CA THR A 45 -23.15 1.57 -8.40
C THR A 45 -24.68 1.55 -8.43
N GLY A 46 -25.31 2.74 -8.38
CA GLY A 46 -26.77 2.99 -8.47
C GLY A 46 -27.66 2.30 -7.40
N PRO A 47 -28.98 2.56 -7.36
CA PRO A 47 -29.73 3.74 -7.78
C PRO A 47 -30.24 4.49 -6.53
N ASP A 48 -29.37 5.19 -5.81
CA ASP A 48 -29.81 6.09 -4.73
C ASP A 48 -29.55 7.54 -5.16
N VAL A 49 -30.37 8.02 -6.11
CA VAL A 49 -30.74 9.43 -6.34
C VAL A 49 -32.24 9.54 -6.50
#